data_AF-A0A7X7MUR7-F1
#
_entry.id   AF-A0A7X7MUR7-F1
#
_cell.length_a   1.000
_cell.length_b   1.000
_cell.length_c   1.000
_cell.angle_alpha   90.00
_cell.angle_beta   90.00
_cell.angle_gamma   90.00
#
_symmetry.space_group_name_H-M   'P 1'
#
loop_
_entity.id
_entity.type
_entity.pdbx_description
1 polymer ?
#
loop_
_entity_poly.entity_id
_entity_poly.type
_entity_poly.pdbx_seq_one_letter_code
_entity_poly.pdbx_strand_id
1 'polypeptide(L)'
;MMEAGIPLLKEKGMLHMSITKLTEAVGIGKSTFYNFYPSKEVFVEHMLEFHRKQMIKRLKEGLQGREKYSKEEGIEIIDTMISNANNVYQNFSQDDEIALQKMHEKNGTAYPDLNKESRMIDMITSMFEGVKPDLDYAVISNLMKLIVLASEQKRLLHESGYERMLNSLVTLLCQSIFEE
;
A
#
# COMPACT_ATOMS: atom_id res chain seq x y z
N MET A 1 -8.66 9.11 14.84
CA MET A 1 -8.97 7.69 14.53
C MET A 1 -7.96 7.08 13.58
N MET A 2 -7.77 7.59 12.35
CA MET A 2 -6.84 7.00 11.37
C MET A 2 -5.40 6.85 11.90
N GLU A 3 -4.83 7.92 12.45
CA GLU A 3 -3.45 7.91 12.96
C GLU A 3 -3.26 6.92 14.13
N ALA A 4 -4.26 6.79 15.00
CA ALA A 4 -4.23 5.81 16.10
C ALA A 4 -4.47 4.36 15.63
N GLY A 5 -5.15 4.18 14.49
CA GLY A 5 -5.47 2.86 13.93
C GLY A 5 -4.33 2.24 13.13
N ILE A 6 -3.49 3.05 12.47
CA ILE A 6 -2.36 2.55 11.66
C ILE A 6 -1.39 1.68 12.47
N PRO A 7 -0.92 2.06 13.68
CA PRO A 7 -0.06 1.19 14.48
C PRO A 7 -0.73 -0.14 14.86
N LEU A 8 -2.02 -0.10 15.20
CA LEU A 8 -2.78 -1.30 15.55
C LEU A 8 -2.94 -2.24 14.35
N LEU A 9 -3.20 -1.68 13.17
CA LEU A 9 -3.28 -2.42 11.91
C LEU A 9 -1.93 -3.06 11.56
N LYS A 10 -0.85 -2.28 11.68
CA LYS A 10 0.52 -2.77 11.47
C LYS A 10 0.91 -3.87 12.44
N GLU A 11 0.46 -3.83 13.69
CA GLU A 11 0.85 -4.82 14.70
C GLU A 11 0.02 -6.11 14.64
N LYS A 12 -1.28 -6.00 14.31
CA LYS A 12 -2.25 -7.11 14.50
C LYS A 12 -2.91 -7.59 13.21
N GLY A 13 -2.78 -6.88 12.09
CA GLY A 13 -3.65 -7.10 10.94
C GLY A 13 -5.08 -6.59 11.19
N MET A 14 -5.91 -6.67 10.15
CA MET A 14 -7.25 -6.07 10.19
C MET A 14 -8.19 -6.82 11.14
N LEU A 15 -8.29 -8.14 11.02
CA LEU A 15 -9.27 -8.93 11.77
C LEU A 15 -8.99 -8.89 13.27
N HIS A 16 -7.72 -8.89 13.66
CA HIS A 16 -7.33 -8.90 15.08
C HIS A 16 -7.13 -7.51 15.70
N MET A 17 -7.21 -6.41 14.93
CA MET A 17 -7.20 -5.08 15.55
C MET A 17 -8.46 -4.87 16.41
N SER A 18 -8.28 -4.26 17.59
CA SER A 18 -9.36 -4.01 18.55
C SER A 18 -9.98 -2.63 18.33
N ILE A 19 -11.24 -2.60 17.88
CA ILE A 19 -12.03 -1.37 17.79
C ILE A 19 -12.23 -0.75 19.17
N THR A 20 -12.40 -1.55 20.22
CA THR A 20 -12.52 -1.04 21.59
C THR A 20 -11.28 -0.26 22.01
N LYS A 21 -10.08 -0.84 21.84
CA LYS A 21 -8.81 -0.16 22.17
C LYS A 21 -8.64 1.11 21.34
N LEU A 22 -9.00 1.07 20.06
CA LEU A 22 -8.95 2.23 19.18
C LEU A 22 -9.88 3.35 19.70
N THR A 23 -11.13 3.02 20.02
CA THR A 23 -12.13 4.01 20.46
C THR A 23 -11.79 4.61 21.82
N GLU A 24 -11.23 3.81 22.74
CA GLU A 24 -10.67 4.29 24.00
C GLU A 24 -9.52 5.27 23.77
N ALA A 25 -8.58 4.93 22.89
CA ALA A 25 -7.43 5.78 22.58
C ALA A 25 -7.81 7.13 21.97
N VAL A 26 -8.96 7.24 21.31
CA VAL A 26 -9.45 8.50 20.72
C VAL A 26 -10.60 9.13 21.49
N GLY A 27 -10.98 8.58 22.64
CA GLY A 27 -12.00 9.15 23.53
C GLY A 27 -13.44 9.11 22.99
N ILE A 28 -13.81 8.11 22.19
CA ILE A 28 -15.19 7.94 21.67
C ILE A 28 -15.81 6.61 22.11
N GLY A 29 -17.14 6.54 22.10
CA GLY A 29 -17.86 5.29 22.30
C GLY A 29 -17.82 4.39 21.06
N LYS A 30 -17.94 3.07 21.27
CA LYS A 30 -18.02 2.07 20.19
C LYS A 30 -19.23 2.32 19.25
N SER A 31 -20.37 2.76 19.78
CA SER A 31 -21.53 3.14 18.97
C SER A 31 -21.23 4.32 18.04
N THR A 32 -20.54 5.35 18.57
CA THR A 32 -20.08 6.50 17.77
C THR A 32 -19.15 6.07 16.64
N PHE A 33 -18.26 5.11 16.86
CA PHE A 33 -17.43 4.55 15.80
C PHE A 33 -18.28 3.95 14.66
N TYR A 34 -19.26 3.09 14.98
CA TYR A 34 -20.08 2.44 13.96
C TYR A 34 -21.06 3.39 13.25
N ASN A 35 -21.35 4.57 13.83
CA ASN A 35 -22.04 5.65 13.13
C ASN A 35 -21.21 6.24 11.98
N PHE A 36 -19.88 6.27 12.13
CA PHE A 36 -18.97 6.74 11.08
C PHE A 36 -18.52 5.64 10.12
N TYR A 37 -18.30 4.42 10.64
CA TYR A 37 -17.79 3.29 9.89
C TYR A 37 -18.68 2.07 10.11
N PRO A 38 -19.53 1.70 9.13
CA PRO A 38 -20.48 0.60 9.29
C PRO A 38 -19.83 -0.75 9.61
N SER A 39 -18.55 -0.93 9.27
CA SER A 39 -17.79 -2.12 9.62
C SER A 39 -16.31 -1.80 9.85
N LYS A 40 -15.58 -2.79 10.39
CA LYS A 40 -14.14 -2.69 10.59
C LYS A 40 -13.40 -2.59 9.25
N GLU A 41 -13.84 -3.37 8.27
CA GLU A 41 -13.28 -3.44 6.92
C GLU A 41 -13.40 -2.09 6.21
N VAL A 42 -14.56 -1.41 6.32
CA VAL A 42 -14.75 -0.05 5.78
C VAL A 42 -13.80 0.94 6.45
N PHE A 43 -13.63 0.85 7.77
CA PHE A 43 -12.67 1.68 8.48
C PHE A 43 -11.22 1.42 8.04
N VAL A 44 -10.85 0.14 7.84
CA VAL A 44 -9.51 -0.23 7.35
C VAL A 44 -9.27 0.28 5.94
N GLU A 45 -10.22 0.16 5.02
CA GLU A 45 -10.06 0.71 3.67
C GLU A 45 -9.84 2.24 3.72
N HIS A 46 -10.57 2.95 4.59
CA HIS A 46 -10.34 4.38 4.79
C HIS A 46 -8.96 4.68 5.42
N MET A 47 -8.45 3.82 6.31
CA MET A 47 -7.09 3.95 6.85
C MET A 47 -6.03 3.72 5.78
N LEU A 48 -6.21 2.72 4.91
CA LEU A 48 -5.30 2.45 3.79
C LEU A 48 -5.28 3.63 2.82
N GLU A 49 -6.44 4.18 2.46
CA GLU A 49 -6.55 5.40 1.67
C GLU A 49 -5.89 6.62 2.33
N PHE A 50 -6.08 6.80 3.64
CA PHE A 50 -5.41 7.86 4.39
C PHE A 50 -3.88 7.69 4.35
N HIS A 51 -3.38 6.47 4.57
CA HIS A 51 -1.95 6.19 4.51
C HIS A 51 -1.35 6.46 3.12
N ARG A 52 -2.04 6.03 2.06
CA ARG A 52 -1.64 6.31 0.66
C ARG A 52 -1.55 7.82 0.41
N LYS A 53 -2.55 8.60 0.83
CA LYS A 53 -2.54 10.07 0.71
C LYS A 53 -1.36 10.71 1.45
N GLN A 54 -1.03 10.23 2.64
CA GLN A 54 0.12 10.74 3.39
C GLN A 54 1.45 10.42 2.71
N MET A 55 1.58 9.24 2.10
CA MET A 55 2.75 8.89 1.30
C MET A 55 2.90 9.82 0.09
N ILE A 56 1.83 10.04 -0.68
CA ILE A 56 1.83 10.96 -1.83
C ILE A 56 2.16 12.39 -1.39
N LYS A 57 1.62 12.83 -0.25
CA LYS A 57 1.94 14.14 0.32
C LYS A 57 3.44 14.28 0.61
N ARG A 58 4.06 13.26 1.22
CA ARG A 58 5.51 13.27 1.50
C ARG A 58 6.36 13.28 0.23
N LEU A 59 5.95 12.56 -0.81
CA LEU A 59 6.59 12.64 -2.13
C LEU A 59 6.51 14.06 -2.69
N LYS A 60 5.34 14.70 -2.65
CA LYS A 60 5.20 16.08 -3.13
C LYS A 60 6.02 17.08 -2.32
N GLU A 61 6.09 16.91 -0.99
CA GLU A 61 6.92 17.75 -0.13
C GLU A 61 8.43 17.55 -0.41
N GLY A 62 8.84 16.32 -0.73
CA GLY A 62 10.22 15.97 -1.04
C GLY A 62 10.74 16.56 -2.36
N LEU A 63 9.85 16.99 -3.27
CA LEU A 63 10.25 17.74 -4.46
C LEU A 63 10.86 19.11 -4.11
N GLN A 64 10.54 19.68 -2.94
CA GLN A 64 11.10 20.95 -2.45
C GLN A 64 11.01 22.11 -3.48
N GLY A 65 9.91 22.14 -4.24
CA GLY A 65 9.67 23.15 -5.27
C GLY A 65 10.13 22.77 -6.68
N ARG A 66 10.76 21.61 -6.86
CA ARG A 66 11.00 21.03 -8.19
C ARG A 66 9.69 20.48 -8.78
N GLU A 67 9.64 20.39 -10.11
CA GLU A 67 8.49 19.80 -10.80
C GLU A 67 8.51 18.26 -10.70
N LYS A 68 9.71 17.66 -10.85
CA LYS A 68 9.92 16.22 -10.88
C LYS A 68 11.22 15.81 -10.18
N TYR A 69 11.28 14.55 -9.78
CA TYR A 69 12.51 13.85 -9.43
C TYR A 69 13.19 13.33 -10.69
N SER A 70 14.52 13.22 -10.67
CA SER A 70 15.26 12.52 -11.72
C SER A 70 14.88 11.03 -11.75
N LYS A 71 15.24 10.35 -12.85
CA LYS A 71 15.07 8.90 -12.97
C LYS A 71 15.77 8.15 -11.83
N GLU A 72 16.99 8.55 -11.49
CA GLU A 72 17.80 7.93 -10.44
C GLU A 72 17.15 8.10 -9.06
N GLU A 73 16.67 9.32 -8.75
CA GLU A 73 15.92 9.58 -7.52
C GLU A 73 14.62 8.77 -7.48
N GLY A 74 13.91 8.66 -8.60
CA GLY A 74 12.69 7.85 -8.71
C GLY A 74 12.94 6.37 -8.42
N ILE A 75 14.02 5.81 -8.96
CA ILE A 75 14.44 4.42 -8.68
C ILE A 75 14.76 4.25 -7.19
N GLU A 76 15.53 5.16 -6.59
CA GLU A 76 15.88 5.12 -5.16
C GLU A 76 14.64 5.23 -4.26
N ILE A 77 13.69 6.09 -4.63
CA ILE A 77 12.41 6.24 -3.93
C ILE A 77 11.61 4.94 -3.97
N ILE A 78 11.47 4.31 -5.14
CA ILE A 78 10.74 3.05 -5.30
C ILE A 78 11.40 1.94 -4.49
N ASP A 79 12.73 1.81 -4.59
CA ASP A 79 13.49 0.83 -3.82
C ASP A 79 13.31 1.05 -2.31
N THR A 80 13.42 2.30 -1.84
CA THR A 80 13.22 2.65 -0.43
C THR A 80 11.81 2.34 0.06
N MET A 81 10.77 2.57 -0.77
CA MET A 81 9.38 2.27 -0.43
C MET A 81 9.11 0.77 -0.29
N ILE A 82 9.84 -0.06 -1.04
CA ILE A 82 9.66 -1.50 -1.07
C ILE A 82 10.54 -2.20 -0.04
N SER A 83 11.81 -1.82 0.03
CA SER A 83 12.83 -2.41 0.89
C SER A 83 12.62 -2.07 2.37
N ASN A 84 12.05 -0.89 2.67
CA ASN A 84 11.54 -0.63 4.02
C ASN A 84 10.22 -1.38 4.21
N ALA A 85 10.33 -2.64 4.67
CA ALA A 85 9.25 -3.57 5.05
C ALA A 85 8.27 -3.04 6.12
N ASN A 86 8.25 -1.73 6.41
CA ASN A 86 7.28 -1.03 7.24
C ASN A 86 5.99 -0.74 6.46
N ASN A 87 5.61 -1.65 5.58
CA ASN A 87 4.40 -1.61 4.79
C ASN A 87 3.19 -1.79 5.72
N VAL A 88 2.12 -1.03 5.51
CA VAL A 88 0.89 -1.18 6.31
C VAL A 88 0.30 -2.59 6.18
N TYR A 89 0.63 -3.32 5.11
CA TYR A 89 0.22 -4.70 4.88
C TYR A 89 1.10 -5.76 5.57
N GLN A 90 2.18 -5.41 6.27
CA GLN A 90 3.14 -6.39 6.81
C GLN A 90 2.50 -7.53 7.63
N ASN A 91 1.40 -7.26 8.34
CA ASN A 91 0.67 -8.24 9.14
C ASN A 91 -0.75 -8.50 8.62
N PHE A 92 -1.02 -8.20 7.34
CA PHE A 92 -2.23 -8.69 6.69
C PHE A 92 -2.11 -10.19 6.50
N SER A 93 -3.08 -10.90 7.05
CA SER A 93 -3.27 -12.32 6.81
C SER A 93 -4.07 -12.53 5.53
N GLN A 94 -4.02 -13.74 4.99
CA GLN A 94 -4.90 -14.15 3.89
C GLN A 94 -6.39 -13.95 4.25
N ASP A 95 -6.76 -14.14 5.51
CA ASP A 95 -8.14 -13.90 5.97
C ASP A 95 -8.51 -12.41 5.94
N ASP A 96 -7.54 -11.51 6.18
CA ASP A 96 -7.74 -10.07 6.04
C ASP A 96 -8.02 -9.68 4.58
N GLU A 97 -7.28 -10.25 3.64
CA GLU A 97 -7.51 -10.05 2.20
C GLU A 97 -8.88 -10.55 1.76
N ILE A 98 -9.28 -11.75 2.20
CA ILE A 98 -10.60 -12.33 1.90
C ILE A 98 -11.73 -11.44 2.48
N ALA A 99 -11.53 -10.90 3.69
CA ALA A 99 -12.51 -10.02 4.32
C ALA A 99 -12.63 -8.68 3.57
N LEU A 100 -11.51 -8.09 3.10
CA LEU A 100 -11.55 -6.91 2.24
C LEU A 100 -12.23 -7.21 0.90
N GLN A 101 -11.90 -8.32 0.25
CA GLN A 101 -12.54 -8.75 -1.00
C GLN A 101 -14.07 -8.84 -0.83
N LYS A 102 -14.55 -9.54 0.21
CA LYS A 102 -15.98 -9.67 0.50
C LYS A 102 -16.65 -8.31 0.77
N MET A 103 -15.95 -7.40 1.44
CA MET A 103 -16.44 -6.04 1.67
C MET A 103 -16.63 -5.29 0.34
N HIS A 104 -15.66 -5.40 -0.57
CA HIS A 104 -15.74 -4.79 -1.89
C HIS A 104 -16.86 -5.39 -2.75
N GLU A 105 -17.00 -6.72 -2.76
CA GLU A 105 -18.09 -7.43 -3.44
C GLU A 105 -19.47 -6.96 -2.93
N LYS A 106 -19.64 -6.88 -1.60
CA LYS A 106 -20.88 -6.39 -0.98
C LYS A 106 -21.20 -4.95 -1.37
N ASN A 107 -20.18 -4.11 -1.53
CA ASN A 107 -20.33 -2.71 -1.89
C ASN A 107 -20.41 -2.47 -3.41
N GLY A 108 -20.35 -3.53 -4.23
CA GLY A 108 -20.39 -3.42 -5.69
C GLY A 108 -19.16 -2.74 -6.29
N THR A 109 -18.03 -2.80 -5.60
CA THR A 109 -16.75 -2.21 -6.05
C THR A 109 -15.78 -3.30 -6.49
N ALA A 110 -14.94 -3.01 -7.48
CA ALA A 110 -13.96 -3.96 -7.97
C ALA A 110 -12.86 -4.24 -6.93
N TYR A 111 -12.39 -5.49 -6.90
CA TYR A 111 -11.22 -5.90 -6.11
C TYR A 111 -10.58 -7.13 -6.78
N PRO A 112 -9.35 -7.02 -7.32
CA PRO A 112 -8.55 -5.80 -7.49
C PRO A 112 -9.21 -4.79 -8.44
N ASP A 113 -8.90 -3.50 -8.25
CA ASP A 113 -9.43 -2.40 -9.07
C ASP A 113 -8.31 -1.77 -9.91
N LEU A 114 -8.13 -2.29 -11.13
CA LEU A 114 -7.08 -1.80 -12.03
C LEU A 114 -7.25 -0.32 -12.38
N ASN A 115 -8.47 0.21 -12.44
CA ASN A 115 -8.69 1.63 -12.74
C ASN A 115 -8.20 2.51 -11.59
N LYS A 116 -8.45 2.11 -10.34
CA LYS A 116 -7.94 2.79 -9.15
C LYS A 116 -6.43 2.68 -9.05
N GLU A 117 -5.88 1.50 -9.32
CA GLU A 117 -4.43 1.25 -9.32
C GLU A 117 -3.73 2.08 -10.40
N SER A 118 -4.25 2.13 -11.63
CA SER A 118 -3.68 2.91 -12.74
C SER A 118 -3.61 4.40 -12.42
N ARG A 119 -4.70 4.98 -11.88
CA ARG A 119 -4.70 6.39 -11.43
C ARG A 119 -3.66 6.69 -10.36
N MET A 120 -3.39 5.71 -9.48
CA MET A 120 -2.39 5.85 -8.44
C MET A 120 -0.98 5.78 -9.01
N ILE A 121 -0.74 4.82 -9.92
CA ILE A 121 0.52 4.70 -10.64
C ILE A 121 0.80 5.99 -11.39
N ASP A 122 -0.15 6.50 -12.19
CA ASP A 122 -0.01 7.77 -12.92
C ASP A 122 0.31 8.95 -12.01
N MET A 123 -0.41 9.07 -10.89
CA MET A 123 -0.15 10.16 -9.95
C MET A 123 1.26 10.08 -9.35
N ILE A 124 1.77 8.88 -9.07
CA ILE A 124 3.12 8.70 -8.53
C ILE A 124 4.17 8.96 -9.61
N THR A 125 4.05 8.30 -10.77
CA THR A 125 5.03 8.37 -11.85
C THR A 125 5.05 9.74 -12.53
N SER A 126 3.96 10.51 -12.50
CA SER A 126 3.95 11.89 -13.00
C SER A 126 4.96 12.81 -12.30
N MET A 127 5.42 12.44 -11.09
CA MET A 127 6.45 13.17 -10.35
C MET A 127 7.88 12.76 -10.75
N PHE A 128 8.06 11.86 -11.71
CA PHE A 128 9.38 11.36 -12.12
C PHE A 128 9.70 11.70 -13.58
N GLU A 129 10.98 11.93 -13.86
CA GLU A 129 11.54 12.00 -15.21
C GLU A 129 11.83 10.60 -15.77
N GLY A 130 11.91 10.48 -17.10
CA GLY A 130 12.28 9.23 -17.78
C GLY A 130 11.26 8.10 -17.63
N VAL A 131 9.99 8.41 -17.35
CA VAL A 131 8.90 7.42 -17.29
C VAL A 131 8.46 7.05 -18.71
N LYS A 132 8.24 5.75 -18.94
CA LYS A 132 7.75 5.25 -20.24
C LYS A 132 6.38 5.86 -20.60
N PRO A 133 6.13 6.18 -21.88
CA PRO A 133 4.85 6.73 -22.32
C PRO A 133 3.69 5.71 -22.25
N ASP A 134 3.99 4.42 -22.29
CA ASP A 134 3.03 3.31 -22.37
C ASP A 134 3.21 2.31 -21.21
N LEU A 135 2.86 2.74 -19.99
CA LEU A 135 2.94 1.89 -18.81
C LEU A 135 1.96 0.71 -18.89
N ASP A 136 2.47 -0.51 -18.68
CA ASP A 136 1.63 -1.67 -18.42
C ASP A 136 1.22 -1.69 -16.95
N TYR A 137 0.11 -1.00 -16.65
CA TYR A 137 -0.43 -0.89 -15.30
C TYR A 137 -0.73 -2.23 -14.65
N ALA A 138 -1.11 -3.25 -15.42
CA ALA A 138 -1.43 -4.56 -14.87
C ALA A 138 -0.15 -5.26 -14.40
N VAL A 139 0.92 -5.22 -15.20
CA VAL A 139 2.23 -5.77 -14.83
C VAL A 139 2.80 -5.04 -13.62
N ILE A 140 2.81 -3.70 -13.64
CA ILE A 140 3.31 -2.87 -12.52
C ILE A 140 2.55 -3.22 -11.22
N SER A 141 1.22 -3.27 -11.29
CA SER A 141 0.38 -3.60 -10.13
C SER A 141 0.64 -5.01 -9.61
N ASN A 142 0.84 -5.98 -10.50
CA ASN A 142 1.15 -7.36 -10.11
C ASN A 142 2.54 -7.49 -9.49
N LEU A 143 3.55 -6.78 -10.01
CA LEU A 143 4.89 -6.77 -9.42
C LEU A 143 4.88 -6.21 -7.99
N MET A 144 4.18 -5.09 -7.78
CA MET A 144 3.98 -4.53 -6.44
C MET A 144 3.28 -5.54 -5.51
N LYS A 145 2.21 -6.20 -5.96
CA LYS A 145 1.51 -7.21 -5.16
C LYS A 145 2.39 -8.41 -4.83
N LEU A 146 3.16 -8.92 -5.79
CA LEU A 146 4.08 -10.04 -5.57
C LEU A 146 5.14 -9.70 -4.51
N ILE A 147 5.66 -8.48 -4.52
CA ILE A 147 6.60 -7.98 -3.50
C ILE A 147 5.95 -7.98 -2.11
N VAL A 148 4.71 -7.50 -2.01
CA VAL A 148 3.95 -7.50 -0.74
C VAL A 148 3.68 -8.92 -0.25
N LEU A 149 3.14 -9.79 -1.11
CA LEU A 149 2.84 -11.19 -0.79
C LEU A 149 4.10 -11.97 -0.38
N ALA A 150 5.23 -11.72 -1.05
CA ALA A 150 6.51 -12.32 -0.68
C ALA A 150 6.96 -11.86 0.72
N SER A 151 6.73 -10.59 1.06
CA SER A 151 7.04 -10.03 2.38
C SER A 151 6.19 -10.65 3.49
N GLU A 152 4.87 -10.74 3.29
CA GLU A 152 3.92 -11.31 4.25
C GLU A 152 4.17 -12.81 4.50
N GLN A 153 4.49 -13.55 3.43
CA GLN A 153 4.69 -15.00 3.48
C GLN A 153 6.18 -15.39 3.44
N LYS A 154 7.08 -14.51 3.91
CA LYS A 154 8.55 -14.75 3.91
C LYS A 154 8.93 -16.12 4.45
N ARG A 155 8.22 -16.64 5.47
CA ARG A 155 8.43 -17.97 6.07
C ARG A 155 8.25 -19.15 5.11
N LEU A 156 7.50 -18.97 4.02
CA LEU A 156 7.25 -19.99 2.99
C LEU A 156 8.34 -19.99 1.91
N LEU A 157 9.20 -18.97 1.90
CA LEU A 157 10.24 -18.78 0.89
C LEU A 157 11.60 -19.23 1.42
N HIS A 158 12.51 -19.60 0.51
CA HIS A 158 13.87 -19.96 0.88
C HIS A 158 14.66 -18.72 1.30
N GLU A 159 15.01 -18.64 2.58
CA GLU A 159 15.77 -17.52 3.17
C GLU A 159 17.06 -17.21 2.39
N SER A 160 17.77 -18.24 1.93
CA SER A 160 19.02 -18.11 1.19
C SER A 160 18.89 -17.39 -0.16
N GLY A 161 17.67 -17.24 -0.70
CA GLY A 161 17.39 -16.56 -1.97
C GLY A 161 16.44 -15.37 -1.89
N TYR A 162 15.83 -15.13 -0.74
CA TYR A 162 14.75 -14.16 -0.57
C TYR A 162 15.15 -12.72 -0.97
N GLU A 163 16.26 -12.21 -0.42
CA GLU A 163 16.70 -10.84 -0.72
C GLU A 163 17.09 -10.66 -2.19
N ARG A 164 17.75 -11.66 -2.81
CA ARG A 164 18.08 -11.63 -4.24
C ARG A 164 16.83 -11.61 -5.12
N MET A 165 15.81 -12.37 -4.73
CA MET A 165 14.52 -12.39 -5.42
C MET A 165 13.81 -11.05 -5.31
N LEU A 166 13.74 -10.44 -4.11
CA LEU A 166 13.14 -9.11 -3.93
C LEU A 166 13.85 -8.06 -4.78
N ASN A 167 15.18 -8.01 -4.76
CA ASN A 167 15.95 -7.06 -5.56
C ASN A 167 15.69 -7.24 -7.07
N SER A 168 15.51 -8.49 -7.52
CA SER A 168 15.16 -8.78 -8.91
C SER A 168 13.76 -8.28 -9.27
N LEU A 169 12.79 -8.42 -8.37
CA LEU A 169 11.42 -7.91 -8.56
C LEU A 169 11.38 -6.38 -8.56
N VAL A 170 12.12 -5.72 -7.66
CA VAL A 170 12.25 -4.25 -7.65
C VAL A 170 12.91 -3.76 -8.93
N THR A 171 13.97 -4.42 -9.39
CA THR A 171 14.63 -4.08 -10.65
C THR A 171 13.64 -4.18 -11.82
N LEU A 172 12.86 -5.27 -11.89
CA LEU A 172 11.86 -5.45 -12.94
C LEU A 172 10.72 -4.42 -12.85
N LEU A 173 10.32 -4.02 -11.64
CA LEU A 173 9.35 -2.95 -11.43
C LEU A 173 9.87 -1.62 -11.96
N CYS A 174 11.10 -1.24 -11.62
CA CYS A 174 11.72 -0.01 -12.12
C CYS A 174 11.86 -0.03 -13.65
N GLN A 175 12.27 -1.17 -14.23
CA GLN A 175 12.33 -1.36 -15.69
C GLN A 175 10.95 -1.31 -16.35
N SER A 176 9.88 -1.62 -15.63
CA SER A 176 8.51 -1.49 -16.14
C SER A 176 8.02 -0.04 -16.13
N ILE A 177 8.67 0.84 -15.37
CA ILE A 177 8.27 2.24 -15.19
C ILE A 177 9.15 3.20 -16.01
N PHE A 178 10.46 3.01 -15.99
CA PHE A 178 11.42 3.94 -16.57
C PHE A 178 11.95 3.48 -17.93
N GLU A 179 12.22 4.42 -18.83
CA GLU A 179 12.97 4.23 -20.07
C GLU A 179 14.35 3.64 -19.78
N GLU A 180 14.98 2.98 -20.76
CA GLU A 180 16.32 2.40 -20.61
C GLU A 180 17.40 3.47 -20.36
#